data_AF-A0A4V0XNL0-F1
#
_entry.id   AF-A0A4V0XNL0-F1
#
_cell.length_a   1.000
_cell.length_b   1.000
_cell.length_c   1.000
_cell.angle_alpha   90.00
_cell.angle_beta   90.00
_cell.angle_gamma   90.00
#
_symmetry.space_group_name_H-M   'P 1'
#
loop_
_entity.id
_entity.type
_entity.pdbx_description
1 polymer ?
#
loop_
_entity_poly.entity_id
_entity_poly.type
_entity_poly.pdbx_seq_one_letter_code
_entity_poly.pdbx_strand_id
1 'polypeptide(L)'
;MNASITAIFYGLVGAGVAVALFLSDSTGSRYERSFRVLTAFLFWPLYLPLLLRPTGPSVPITQPSAAPSDELAAQIAQVETELGRALQSLNVEQDSALRPELDRISALQTECRMQAERVRELDRLLAQPAFVESAPVSSETERAAQCEQSRQQNLSRLRAIRQTIHQNLLDTLAGIRELVTRIHLAKYTGNPTASELSAQLAAAIAGMSEVSAVSSD
;
A
#
# COMPACT_ATOMS: atom_id res chain seq x y z
N MET A 1 12.41 42.20 2.91
CA MET A 1 11.04 42.13 2.36
C MET A 1 10.41 40.73 2.35
N ASN A 2 11.13 39.66 2.73
CA ASN A 2 10.57 38.29 2.66
C ASN A 2 9.82 37.86 3.94
N ALA A 3 10.14 38.44 5.10
CA ALA A 3 9.52 38.11 6.40
C ALA A 3 8.04 38.53 6.49
N SER A 4 7.68 39.65 5.85
CA SER A 4 6.31 40.15 5.82
C SER A 4 5.38 39.23 5.02
N ILE A 5 5.88 38.71 3.89
CA ILE A 5 5.13 37.78 3.03
C ILE A 5 4.93 36.44 3.74
N THR A 6 5.96 35.90 4.40
CA THR A 6 5.81 34.67 5.18
C THR A 6 4.79 34.88 6.30
N ALA A 7 4.88 35.97 7.07
CA ALA A 7 3.91 36.25 8.13
C ALA A 7 2.46 36.34 7.63
N ILE A 8 2.23 36.93 6.44
CA ILE A 8 0.90 37.00 5.82
C ILE A 8 0.41 35.61 5.40
N PHE A 9 1.26 34.79 4.79
CA PHE A 9 0.90 33.41 4.41
C PHE A 9 0.53 32.56 5.64
N TYR A 10 1.34 32.63 6.70
CA TYR A 10 1.06 31.93 7.94
C TYR A 10 -0.24 32.43 8.60
N GLY A 11 -0.52 33.73 8.55
CA GLY A 11 -1.77 34.31 9.04
C GLY A 11 -2.99 33.86 8.24
N LEU A 12 -2.90 33.81 6.92
CA LEU A 12 -3.99 33.37 6.03
C LEU A 12 -4.32 31.89 6.22
N VAL A 13 -3.30 31.05 6.35
CA VAL A 13 -3.47 29.61 6.59
C VAL A 13 -4.05 29.37 7.99
N GLY A 14 -3.55 30.06 9.02
CA GLY A 14 -4.09 29.98 10.38
C GLY A 14 -5.54 30.44 10.47
N ALA A 15 -5.90 31.52 9.76
CA ALA A 15 -7.28 32.01 9.68
C ALA A 15 -8.22 30.99 8.99
N GLY A 16 -7.76 30.34 7.92
CA GLY A 16 -8.53 29.29 7.23
C GLY A 16 -8.84 28.09 8.14
N VAL A 17 -7.85 27.64 8.91
CA VAL A 17 -8.03 26.53 9.86
C VAL A 17 -8.96 26.91 11.01
N ALA A 18 -8.85 28.14 11.54
CA ALA A 18 -9.74 28.63 12.60
C ALA A 18 -11.21 28.71 12.15
N VAL A 19 -11.46 29.16 10.92
CA VAL A 19 -12.80 29.19 10.32
C VAL A 19 -13.34 27.77 10.11
N ALA A 20 -12.53 26.85 9.58
CA ALA A 20 -12.94 25.47 9.36
C ALA A 20 -13.33 24.75 10.68
N LEU A 21 -12.57 24.98 11.76
CA LEU A 21 -12.87 24.45 13.10
C LEU A 21 -14.12 25.08 13.71
N PHE A 22 -14.33 26.38 13.50
CA PHE A 22 -15.53 27.05 13.97
C PHE A 22 -16.81 26.54 13.29
N LEU A 23 -16.73 26.16 12.00
CA LEU A 23 -17.86 25.59 11.27
C LEU A 23 -18.12 24.10 11.58
N SER A 24 -17.11 23.34 12.00
CA SER A 24 -17.22 21.89 12.18
C SER A 24 -17.69 21.45 13.57
N ASP A 25 -17.67 22.33 14.57
CA ASP A 25 -17.97 21.96 15.97
C ASP A 25 -19.27 22.63 16.46
N SER A 26 -20.44 22.02 16.21
CA SER A 26 -21.76 22.56 16.58
C SER A 26 -22.29 22.09 17.95
N THR A 27 -21.56 21.24 18.71
CA THR A 27 -22.12 20.56 19.90
C THR A 27 -21.41 20.78 21.26
N GLY A 28 -20.37 21.61 21.37
CA GLY A 28 -19.61 21.84 22.62
C GLY A 28 -19.88 23.12 23.43
N SER A 29 -19.49 23.11 24.71
CA SER A 29 -19.56 24.24 25.67
C SER A 29 -18.71 25.45 25.23
N ARG A 30 -19.21 26.68 25.44
CA ARG A 30 -18.61 27.93 24.93
C ARG A 30 -17.14 28.13 25.35
N TYR A 31 -16.77 27.74 26.56
CA TYR A 31 -15.40 27.91 27.08
C TYR A 31 -14.41 26.92 26.46
N GLU A 32 -14.86 25.70 26.15
CA GLU A 32 -14.05 24.65 25.53
C GLU A 32 -13.75 25.01 24.06
N ARG A 33 -14.72 25.61 23.37
CA ARG A 33 -14.54 26.18 22.02
C ARG A 33 -13.50 27.28 22.00
N SER A 34 -13.58 28.26 22.92
CA SER A 34 -12.64 29.40 22.94
C SER A 34 -11.21 28.94 23.19
N PHE A 35 -11.00 27.99 24.11
CA PHE A 35 -9.68 27.45 24.41
C PHE A 35 -9.11 26.68 23.20
N ARG A 36 -9.93 25.82 22.58
CA ARG A 36 -9.52 24.99 21.44
C ARG A 36 -9.20 25.82 20.19
N VAL A 37 -9.94 26.90 19.94
CA VAL A 37 -9.67 27.84 18.83
C VAL A 37 -8.37 28.61 19.08
N LEU A 38 -8.13 29.08 20.31
CA LEU A 38 -6.92 29.82 20.66
C LEU A 38 -5.66 28.93 20.53
N THR A 39 -5.74 27.68 21.01
CA THR A 39 -4.64 26.72 20.90
C THR A 39 -4.44 26.23 19.47
N ALA A 40 -5.50 26.05 18.68
CA ALA A 40 -5.40 25.64 17.28
C ALA A 40 -4.76 26.73 16.40
N PHE A 41 -5.00 28.01 16.70
CA PHE A 41 -4.34 29.12 16.01
C PHE A 41 -2.84 29.17 16.31
N LEU A 42 -2.45 28.95 17.57
CA LEU A 42 -1.05 29.04 18.01
C LEU A 42 -0.23 27.78 17.68
N PHE A 43 -0.87 26.60 17.61
CA PHE A 43 -0.23 25.30 17.39
C PHE A 43 -0.71 24.59 16.10
N TRP A 44 -1.10 25.37 15.08
CA TRP A 44 -1.65 24.83 13.82
C TRP A 44 -0.79 23.75 13.11
N PRO A 45 0.57 23.80 13.06
CA PRO A 45 1.33 22.74 12.39
C PRO A 45 1.28 21.41 13.15
N LEU A 46 1.03 21.44 14.47
CA LEU A 46 0.95 20.26 15.32
C LEU A 46 -0.46 19.64 15.32
N TYR A 47 -1.49 20.45 15.05
CA TYR A 47 -2.88 19.99 14.90
C TYR A 47 -3.17 19.36 13.54
N LEU A 48 -2.41 19.69 12.50
CA LEU A 48 -2.59 19.18 11.14
C LEU A 48 -2.51 17.64 11.04
N PRO A 49 -1.50 16.95 11.62
CA PRO A 49 -1.48 15.47 11.63
C PRO A 49 -2.56 14.86 12.54
N LEU A 50 -3.04 15.59 13.55
CA LEU A 50 -4.07 15.10 14.47
C LEU A 50 -5.48 15.18 13.86
N LEU A 51 -5.76 16.22 13.05
CA LEU A 51 -7.01 16.40 12.32
C LEU A 51 -7.15 15.45 11.12
N LEU A 52 -6.03 15.00 10.55
CA LEU A 52 -6.00 13.95 9.54
C LEU A 52 -6.26 12.55 10.13
N ARG A 53 -6.32 12.42 11.46
CA ARG A 53 -6.65 11.16 12.12
C ARG A 53 -8.19 11.01 12.11
N PRO A 54 -8.76 10.05 11.34
CA PRO A 54 -10.20 9.87 11.29
C PRO A 54 -10.69 9.45 12.68
N THR A 55 -11.30 10.39 13.39
CA THR A 55 -11.92 10.15 14.70
C THR A 55 -13.40 9.89 14.45
N GLY A 56 -13.71 8.72 13.91
CA GLY A 56 -15.08 8.25 13.72
C GLY A 56 -15.53 7.39 14.90
N PRO A 57 -16.81 7.47 15.34
CA PRO A 57 -17.34 6.59 16.37
C PRO A 57 -17.28 5.13 15.90
N SER A 58 -16.70 4.26 16.72
CA SER A 58 -16.64 2.81 16.50
C SER A 58 -18.05 2.21 16.59
N VAL A 59 -18.75 2.20 15.45
CA VAL A 59 -19.92 1.34 15.27
C VAL A 59 -19.41 -0.10 15.17
N PRO A 60 -19.93 -1.05 15.97
CA PRO A 60 -19.59 -2.46 15.81
C PRO A 60 -20.24 -2.95 14.52
N ILE A 61 -19.47 -2.94 13.42
CA ILE A 61 -19.88 -3.52 12.16
C ILE A 61 -19.67 -5.04 12.30
N THR A 62 -20.78 -5.75 12.42
CA THR A 62 -20.90 -7.17 12.09
C THR A 62 -20.20 -7.42 10.75
N GLN A 63 -19.04 -8.09 10.80
CA GLN A 63 -18.19 -8.38 9.65
C GLN A 63 -18.97 -9.16 8.58
N PRO A 64 -19.18 -8.60 7.39
CA PRO A 64 -19.51 -9.39 6.22
C PRO A 64 -18.19 -9.92 5.63
N SER A 65 -18.00 -11.23 5.75
CA SER A 65 -17.14 -12.10 4.94
C SER A 65 -15.78 -11.52 4.51
N ALA A 66 -14.72 -11.97 5.19
CA ALA A 66 -13.34 -11.90 4.71
C ALA A 66 -13.29 -12.38 3.24
N ALA A 67 -12.96 -11.45 2.36
CA ALA A 67 -12.90 -11.60 0.91
C ALA A 67 -11.46 -12.00 0.49
N PRO A 68 -11.19 -12.33 -0.79
CA PRO A 68 -9.99 -13.05 -1.28
C PRO A 68 -8.62 -12.40 -0.99
N SER A 69 -8.58 -11.18 -0.45
CA SER A 69 -7.34 -10.48 -0.09
C SER A 69 -6.60 -11.11 1.12
N ASP A 70 -7.27 -11.93 1.92
CA ASP A 70 -6.61 -12.74 2.97
C ASP A 70 -5.91 -13.97 2.39
N GLU A 71 -6.37 -14.50 1.26
CA GLU A 71 -5.74 -15.63 0.59
C GLU A 71 -4.34 -15.27 0.08
N LEU A 72 -4.16 -14.07 -0.49
CA LEU A 72 -2.84 -13.56 -0.89
C LEU A 72 -1.87 -13.47 0.28
N ALA A 73 -2.34 -13.05 1.46
CA ALA A 73 -1.53 -12.99 2.68
C ALA A 73 -1.02 -14.37 3.06
N ALA A 74 -1.91 -15.35 3.01
CA ALA A 74 -1.59 -16.73 3.31
C ALA A 74 -0.59 -17.29 2.31
N GLN A 75 -0.74 -16.98 1.01
CA GLN A 75 0.21 -17.40 -0.02
C GLN A 75 1.60 -16.77 0.17
N ILE A 76 1.68 -15.48 0.47
CA ILE A 76 2.96 -14.79 0.76
C ILE A 76 3.62 -15.44 1.98
N ALA A 77 2.89 -15.58 3.10
CA ALA A 77 3.41 -16.18 4.31
C ALA A 77 3.86 -17.63 4.10
N GLN A 78 3.12 -18.41 3.32
CA GLN A 78 3.51 -19.78 2.96
C GLN A 78 4.85 -19.78 2.20
N VAL A 79 4.97 -18.98 1.14
CA VAL A 79 6.19 -18.89 0.32
C VAL A 79 7.38 -18.42 1.15
N GLU A 80 7.19 -17.45 2.04
CA GLU A 80 8.23 -17.01 2.97
C GLU A 80 8.70 -18.12 3.90
N THR A 81 7.79 -18.93 4.45
CA THR A 81 8.17 -20.05 5.31
C THR A 81 8.87 -21.17 4.54
N GLU A 82 8.45 -21.46 3.32
CA GLU A 82 9.08 -22.46 2.44
C GLU A 82 10.50 -22.00 2.05
N LEU A 83 10.65 -20.75 1.64
CA LEU A 83 11.94 -20.16 1.30
C LEU A 83 12.87 -20.10 2.52
N GLY A 84 12.37 -19.68 3.69
CA GLY A 84 13.14 -19.69 4.93
C GLY A 84 13.66 -21.09 5.28
N ARG A 85 12.84 -22.13 5.13
CA ARG A 85 13.26 -23.52 5.33
C ARG A 85 14.30 -23.96 4.30
N ALA A 86 14.09 -23.65 3.03
CA ALA A 86 15.01 -24.01 1.95
C ALA A 86 16.39 -23.37 2.17
N LEU A 87 16.43 -22.09 2.55
CA LEU A 87 17.64 -21.34 2.85
C LEU A 87 18.35 -21.82 4.12
N GLN A 88 17.62 -22.10 5.21
CA GLN A 88 18.20 -22.72 6.40
C GLN A 88 18.84 -24.08 6.06
N SER A 89 18.23 -24.82 5.14
CA SER A 89 18.73 -26.13 4.72
C SER A 89 20.05 -26.08 3.92
N LEU A 90 20.45 -24.89 3.45
CA LEU A 90 21.67 -24.62 2.68
C LEU A 90 22.89 -24.31 3.57
N ASN A 91 22.75 -24.27 4.90
CA ASN A 91 23.83 -23.92 5.84
C ASN A 91 24.54 -22.60 5.49
N VAL A 92 23.74 -21.57 5.22
CA VAL A 92 24.14 -20.19 4.87
C VAL A 92 25.22 -19.60 5.79
N GLU A 93 25.29 -20.02 7.06
CA GLU A 93 26.26 -19.48 8.03
C GLU A 93 27.72 -19.73 7.65
N GLN A 94 28.01 -20.70 6.78
CA GLN A 94 29.39 -20.97 6.33
C GLN A 94 29.78 -20.26 5.05
N ASP A 95 28.83 -19.60 4.37
CA ASP A 95 29.03 -19.15 2.99
C ASP A 95 28.69 -17.67 2.80
N SER A 96 29.70 -16.81 3.03
CA SER A 96 29.57 -15.35 2.90
C SER A 96 29.20 -14.88 1.49
N ALA A 97 29.39 -15.71 0.46
CA ALA A 97 29.05 -15.39 -0.92
C ALA A 97 27.53 -15.31 -1.15
N LEU A 98 26.72 -15.98 -0.31
CA LEU A 98 25.27 -16.03 -0.46
C LEU A 98 24.54 -14.88 0.26
N ARG A 99 25.17 -14.24 1.25
CA ARG A 99 24.61 -13.12 2.01
C ARG A 99 23.97 -12.00 1.17
N PRO A 100 24.64 -11.43 0.14
CA PRO A 100 24.05 -10.35 -0.64
C PRO A 100 22.79 -10.79 -1.41
N GLU A 101 22.72 -12.05 -1.85
CA GLU A 101 21.53 -12.56 -2.54
C GLU A 101 20.37 -12.81 -1.57
N LEU A 102 20.66 -13.20 -0.33
CA LEU A 102 19.66 -13.32 0.73
C LEU A 102 19.06 -11.96 1.10
N ASP A 103 19.90 -10.93 1.19
CA ASP A 103 19.43 -9.58 1.44
C ASP A 103 18.50 -9.12 0.32
N ARG A 104 18.84 -9.40 -0.95
CA ARG A 104 17.98 -9.10 -2.10
C ARG A 104 16.66 -9.86 -2.06
N ILE A 105 16.68 -11.15 -1.70
CA ILE A 105 15.45 -11.95 -1.53
C ILE A 105 14.56 -11.33 -0.44
N SER A 106 15.13 -10.93 0.70
CA SER A 106 14.37 -10.30 1.79
C SER A 106 13.79 -8.93 1.39
N ALA A 107 14.51 -8.17 0.57
CA ALA A 107 14.02 -6.92 -0.01
C ALA A 107 12.82 -7.18 -0.94
N LEU A 108 12.92 -8.19 -1.81
CA LEU A 108 11.84 -8.59 -2.71
C LEU A 108 10.60 -9.06 -1.94
N GLN A 109 10.76 -9.83 -0.86
CA GLN A 109 9.65 -10.19 0.03
C GLN A 109 8.97 -8.98 0.66
N THR A 110 9.77 -8.01 1.11
CA THR A 110 9.27 -6.76 1.68
C THR A 110 8.47 -5.98 0.63
N GLU A 111 8.94 -5.94 -0.62
CA GLU A 111 8.22 -5.33 -1.73
C GLU A 111 6.88 -6.03 -2.01
N CYS A 112 6.85 -7.37 -2.08
CA CYS A 112 5.62 -8.13 -2.26
C CYS A 112 4.59 -7.83 -1.16
N ARG A 113 5.02 -7.68 0.10
CA ARG A 113 4.13 -7.31 1.21
C ARG A 113 3.54 -5.91 1.00
N MET A 114 4.36 -4.93 0.63
CA MET A 114 3.87 -3.57 0.34
C MET A 114 2.88 -3.57 -0.84
N GLN A 115 3.15 -4.34 -1.90
CA GLN A 115 2.23 -4.48 -3.03
C GLN A 115 0.90 -5.12 -2.60
N ALA A 116 0.92 -6.16 -1.74
CA ALA A 116 -0.28 -6.77 -1.19
C ALA A 116 -1.11 -5.80 -0.35
N GLU A 117 -0.46 -4.96 0.47
CA GLU A 117 -1.12 -3.91 1.23
C GLU A 117 -1.80 -2.89 0.32
N ARG A 118 -1.13 -2.48 -0.76
CA ARG A 118 -1.70 -1.58 -1.76
C ARG A 118 -2.92 -2.18 -2.46
N VAL A 119 -2.90 -3.48 -2.78
CA VAL A 119 -4.07 -4.18 -3.34
C VAL A 119 -5.23 -4.16 -2.34
N ARG A 120 -4.97 -4.41 -1.05
CA ARG A 120 -6.00 -4.34 0.00
C ARG A 120 -6.59 -2.95 0.15
N GLU A 121 -5.76 -1.91 0.07
CA GLU A 121 -6.23 -0.53 0.11
C GLU A 121 -7.13 -0.23 -1.09
N LEU A 122 -6.72 -0.62 -2.30
CA LEU A 122 -7.54 -0.48 -3.51
C LEU A 122 -8.85 -1.25 -3.40
N ASP A 123 -8.83 -2.48 -2.87
CA ASP A 123 -10.04 -3.29 -2.63
C ASP A 123 -10.98 -2.59 -1.66
N ARG A 124 -10.43 -2.04 -0.57
CA ARG A 124 -11.20 -1.28 0.42
C ARG A 124 -11.79 0.00 -0.17
N LEU A 125 -11.06 0.70 -1.04
CA LEU A 125 -11.56 1.88 -1.75
C LEU A 125 -12.69 1.49 -2.69
N LEU A 126 -12.51 0.44 -3.50
CA LEU A 126 -13.51 -0.02 -4.47
C LEU A 126 -14.76 -0.62 -3.82
N ALA A 127 -14.66 -1.15 -2.60
CA ALA A 127 -15.79 -1.67 -1.83
C ALA A 127 -16.64 -0.58 -1.18
N GLN A 128 -16.24 0.70 -1.20
CA GLN A 128 -17.05 1.76 -0.61
C GLN A 128 -18.35 1.97 -1.41
N PRO A 129 -19.49 2.20 -0.73
CA PRO A 129 -20.80 2.31 -1.38
C PRO A 129 -20.85 3.43 -2.43
N ALA A 130 -20.06 4.50 -2.25
CA ALA A 130 -19.90 5.58 -3.23
C ALA A 130 -19.44 5.12 -4.63
N PHE A 131 -18.82 3.94 -4.73
CA PHE A 131 -18.33 3.36 -5.97
C PHE A 131 -19.13 2.13 -6.44
N VAL A 132 -19.97 1.56 -5.58
CA VAL A 132 -20.81 0.39 -5.88
C VAL A 132 -22.20 0.82 -6.34
N GLU A 133 -22.76 1.84 -5.70
CA GLU A 133 -24.15 2.27 -5.92
C GLU A 133 -24.18 3.55 -6.77
N SER A 134 -24.07 3.37 -8.09
CA SER A 134 -24.43 4.42 -9.04
C SER A 134 -25.95 4.48 -9.12
N ALA A 135 -26.57 5.29 -8.25
CA ALA A 135 -27.98 5.60 -8.44
C ALA A 135 -28.17 6.17 -9.87
N PRO A 136 -29.16 5.70 -10.65
CA PRO A 136 -29.43 6.24 -11.97
C PRO A 136 -29.91 7.69 -11.80
N VAL A 137 -28.97 8.63 -11.88
CA VAL A 137 -29.30 10.05 -11.92
C VAL A 137 -30.00 10.28 -13.25
N SER A 138 -31.28 10.63 -13.22
CA SER A 138 -32.05 11.02 -14.40
C SER A 138 -31.27 12.13 -15.13
N SER A 139 -30.64 11.75 -16.23
CA SER A 139 -29.66 12.54 -16.97
C SER A 139 -30.35 13.60 -17.81
N GLU A 140 -30.86 14.65 -17.16
CA GLU A 140 -31.48 15.79 -17.89
C GLU A 140 -30.46 16.85 -18.29
N THR A 141 -29.20 16.78 -17.81
CA THR A 141 -28.15 17.74 -18.16
C THR A 141 -26.90 17.07 -18.72
N GLU A 142 -26.41 17.55 -19.87
CA GLU A 142 -25.19 17.06 -20.55
C GLU A 142 -23.96 17.03 -19.62
N ARG A 143 -23.87 18.00 -18.69
CA ARG A 143 -22.78 18.05 -17.69
C ARG A 143 -22.83 16.88 -16.70
N ALA A 144 -24.03 16.45 -16.29
CA ALA A 144 -24.18 15.31 -15.39
C ALA A 144 -23.76 14.01 -16.08
N ALA A 145 -24.12 13.85 -17.37
CA ALA A 145 -23.68 12.72 -18.18
C ALA A 145 -22.15 12.67 -18.35
N GLN A 146 -21.52 13.81 -18.61
CA GLN A 146 -20.05 13.90 -18.74
C GLN A 146 -19.34 13.57 -17.42
N CYS A 147 -19.88 14.03 -16.28
CA CYS A 147 -19.34 13.72 -14.96
C CYS A 147 -19.43 12.21 -14.64
N GLU A 148 -20.58 11.60 -14.91
CA GLU A 148 -20.78 10.15 -14.69
C GLU A 148 -19.88 9.31 -15.60
N GLN A 149 -19.73 9.70 -16.87
CA GLN A 149 -18.81 9.04 -17.79
C GLN A 149 -17.36 9.12 -17.30
N SER A 150 -16.91 10.28 -16.81
CA SER A 150 -15.57 10.46 -16.24
C SER A 150 -15.36 9.59 -15.01
N ARG A 151 -16.38 9.49 -14.15
CA ARG A 151 -16.37 8.63 -12.96
C ARG A 151 -16.24 7.16 -13.33
N GLN A 152 -17.00 6.68 -14.31
CA GLN A 152 -16.93 5.31 -14.79
C GLN A 152 -15.57 4.96 -15.40
N GLN A 153 -14.98 5.88 -16.16
CA GLN A 153 -13.63 5.71 -16.72
C GLN A 153 -12.55 5.64 -15.63
N ASN A 154 -12.65 6.48 -14.60
CA ASN A 154 -11.72 6.41 -13.48
C ASN A 154 -11.86 5.09 -12.70
N LEU A 155 -13.09 4.61 -12.50
CA LEU A 155 -13.34 3.31 -11.87
C LEU A 155 -12.79 2.15 -12.68
N SER A 156 -12.96 2.15 -14.01
CA SER A 156 -12.40 1.09 -14.86
C SER A 156 -10.86 1.10 -14.82
N ARG A 157 -10.23 2.29 -14.83
CA ARG A 157 -8.77 2.43 -14.66
C ARG A 157 -8.29 1.90 -13.31
N LEU A 158 -8.98 2.22 -12.21
CA LEU A 158 -8.61 1.73 -10.88
C LEU A 158 -8.72 0.20 -10.80
N ARG A 159 -9.76 -0.40 -11.39
CA ARG A 159 -9.89 -1.86 -11.46
C ARG A 159 -8.78 -2.49 -12.31
N ALA A 160 -8.41 -1.87 -13.43
CA ALA A 160 -7.31 -2.33 -14.27
C ALA A 160 -5.98 -2.31 -13.50
N ILE A 161 -5.65 -1.20 -12.83
CA ILE A 161 -4.44 -1.08 -11.98
C ILE A 161 -4.43 -2.16 -10.89
N ARG A 162 -5.56 -2.36 -10.20
CA ARG A 162 -5.70 -3.40 -9.18
C ARG A 162 -5.43 -4.80 -9.74
N GLN A 163 -5.94 -5.10 -10.94
CA GLN A 163 -5.70 -6.37 -11.61
C GLN A 163 -4.23 -6.56 -12.00
N THR A 164 -3.59 -5.53 -12.56
CA THR A 164 -2.18 -5.57 -12.94
C THR A 164 -1.27 -5.83 -11.72
N ILE A 165 -1.46 -5.07 -10.63
CA ILE A 165 -0.66 -5.26 -9.42
C ILE A 165 -0.86 -6.67 -8.85
N HIS A 166 -2.11 -7.16 -8.84
CA HIS A 166 -2.41 -8.51 -8.38
C HIS A 166 -1.70 -9.59 -9.22
N GLN A 167 -1.73 -9.46 -10.55
CA GLN A 167 -1.07 -10.41 -11.46
C GLN A 167 0.45 -10.39 -11.26
N ASN A 168 1.07 -9.21 -11.20
CA ASN A 168 2.51 -9.07 -10.94
C ASN A 168 2.92 -9.75 -9.63
N LEU A 169 2.09 -9.62 -8.59
CA LEU A 169 2.35 -10.26 -7.31
C LEU A 169 2.26 -11.79 -7.41
N LEU A 170 1.32 -12.34 -8.19
CA LEU A 170 1.26 -13.79 -8.42
C LEU A 170 2.45 -14.30 -9.22
N ASP A 171 2.88 -13.56 -10.24
CA ASP A 171 4.02 -13.92 -11.09
C ASP A 171 5.33 -13.91 -10.28
N THR A 172 5.53 -12.89 -9.44
CA THR A 172 6.69 -12.81 -8.53
C THR A 172 6.66 -13.95 -7.51
N LEU A 173 5.53 -14.27 -6.89
CA LEU A 173 5.41 -15.41 -5.96
C LEU A 173 5.69 -16.76 -6.63
N ALA A 174 5.23 -16.95 -7.86
CA ALA A 174 5.53 -18.15 -8.65
C ALA A 174 7.05 -18.27 -8.90
N GLY A 175 7.70 -17.17 -9.26
CA GLY A 175 9.16 -17.10 -9.41
C GLY A 175 9.90 -17.46 -8.11
N ILE A 176 9.46 -16.97 -6.95
CA ILE A 176 10.07 -17.34 -5.65
C ILE A 176 9.91 -18.84 -5.40
N ARG A 177 8.75 -19.44 -5.66
CA ARG A 177 8.53 -20.90 -5.48
C ARG A 177 9.41 -21.73 -6.42
N GLU A 178 9.62 -21.27 -7.65
CA GLU A 178 10.55 -21.91 -8.57
C GLU A 178 11.98 -21.86 -8.01
N LEU A 179 12.40 -20.72 -7.46
CA LEU A 179 13.71 -20.55 -6.84
C LEU A 179 13.89 -21.48 -5.63
N VAL A 180 12.85 -21.64 -4.79
CA VAL A 180 12.83 -22.63 -3.70
C VAL A 180 13.03 -24.05 -4.25
N THR A 181 12.35 -24.40 -5.33
CA THR A 181 12.46 -25.73 -5.96
C THR A 181 13.86 -25.96 -6.52
N ARG A 182 14.47 -24.96 -7.16
CA ARG A 182 15.85 -25.03 -7.67
C ARG A 182 16.87 -25.14 -6.54
N ILE A 183 16.68 -24.42 -5.43
CA ILE A 183 17.51 -24.56 -4.22
C ILE A 183 17.44 -25.99 -3.68
N HIS A 184 16.23 -26.55 -3.56
CA HIS A 184 16.06 -27.93 -3.11
C HIS A 184 16.74 -28.91 -4.06
N LEU A 185 16.60 -28.73 -5.37
CA LEU A 185 17.26 -29.58 -6.35
C LEU A 185 18.79 -29.52 -6.22
N ALA A 186 19.35 -28.31 -6.16
CA ALA A 186 20.78 -28.07 -6.01
C ALA A 186 21.38 -28.76 -4.77
N LYS A 187 20.62 -28.82 -3.67
CA LYS A 187 21.01 -29.55 -2.47
C LYS A 187 21.10 -31.06 -2.71
N TYR A 188 20.17 -31.64 -3.46
CA TYR A 188 20.12 -33.08 -3.70
C TYR A 188 21.04 -33.55 -4.84
N THR A 189 21.41 -32.68 -5.77
CA THR A 189 22.30 -33.01 -6.90
C THR A 189 23.79 -33.07 -6.53
N GLY A 190 24.16 -32.68 -5.31
CA GLY A 190 25.46 -33.02 -4.75
C GLY A 190 26.64 -32.22 -5.32
N ASN A 191 26.64 -30.90 -5.03
CA ASN A 191 27.78 -29.97 -5.05
C ASN A 191 27.85 -28.94 -6.20
N PRO A 192 26.86 -28.04 -6.35
CA PRO A 192 27.15 -26.74 -6.93
C PRO A 192 27.98 -25.93 -5.92
N THR A 193 29.05 -25.30 -6.40
CA THR A 193 29.86 -24.43 -5.54
C THR A 193 29.01 -23.26 -5.04
N ALA A 194 29.30 -22.78 -3.83
CA ALA A 194 28.84 -21.51 -3.25
C ALA A 194 28.57 -20.41 -4.30
N SER A 195 29.59 -20.17 -5.14
CA SER A 195 29.61 -19.16 -6.19
C SER A 195 28.68 -19.47 -7.37
N GLU A 196 28.48 -20.74 -7.68
CA GLU A 196 27.59 -21.16 -8.77
C GLU A 196 26.13 -21.02 -8.32
N LEU A 197 25.82 -21.37 -7.08
CA LEU A 197 24.51 -21.11 -6.49
C LEU A 197 24.22 -19.61 -6.38
N SER A 198 25.20 -18.81 -5.93
CA SER A 198 25.01 -17.36 -5.88
C SER A 198 24.77 -16.76 -7.27
N ALA A 199 25.49 -17.23 -8.29
CA ALA A 199 25.29 -16.77 -9.67
C ALA A 199 23.92 -17.17 -10.23
N GLN A 200 23.47 -18.39 -9.97
CA GLN A 200 22.14 -18.86 -10.38
C GLN A 200 21.01 -18.12 -9.64
N LEU A 201 21.18 -17.84 -8.35
CA LEU A 201 20.25 -17.04 -7.55
C LEU A 201 20.21 -15.60 -8.05
N ALA A 202 21.37 -14.98 -8.28
CA ALA A 202 21.46 -13.62 -8.81
C ALA A 202 20.77 -13.49 -10.17
N ALA A 203 20.98 -14.44 -11.08
CA ALA A 203 20.34 -14.47 -12.39
C ALA A 203 18.82 -14.64 -12.28
N ALA A 204 18.35 -15.52 -11.39
CA ALA A 204 16.92 -15.73 -11.17
C ALA A 204 16.26 -14.48 -10.57
N ILE A 205 16.88 -13.87 -9.56
CA ILE A 205 16.38 -12.63 -8.91
C ILE A 205 16.37 -11.46 -9.91
N ALA A 206 17.41 -11.32 -10.73
CA ALA A 206 17.46 -10.29 -11.76
C ALA A 206 16.32 -10.45 -12.79
N GLY A 207 16.06 -11.69 -13.24
CA GLY A 207 14.94 -11.96 -14.14
C GLY A 207 13.57 -11.64 -13.52
N MET A 208 13.39 -11.90 -12.22
CA MET A 208 12.16 -11.54 -11.51
C MET A 208 12.00 -10.02 -11.34
N SER A 209 13.10 -9.30 -11.11
CA SER A 209 13.09 -7.84 -11.01
C SER A 209 12.76 -7.17 -12.34
N GLU A 210 13.24 -7.71 -13.47
CA GLU A 210 12.91 -7.19 -14.81
C GLU A 210 11.41 -7.36 -15.13
N VAL A 211 10.82 -8.51 -14.79
CA VAL A 211 9.37 -8.74 -15.00
C VAL A 211 8.52 -7.77 -14.15
N SER A 212 8.95 -7.49 -12.92
CA SER A 212 8.27 -6.51 -12.05
C SER A 212 8.40 -5.07 -12.58
N ALA A 213 9.59 -4.71 -13.11
CA ALA A 213 9.87 -3.38 -13.64
C ALA A 213 9.14 -3.11 -14.95
N VAL A 214 9.14 -4.06 -15.89
CA VAL A 214 8.46 -3.93 -17.19
C VAL A 214 6.94 -3.81 -17.05
N SER A 215 6.36 -4.31 -15.95
CA SER A 215 4.93 -4.18 -15.68
C SER A 215 4.56 -2.89 -14.93
N SER A 216 5.56 -2.05 -14.59
CA SER A 216 5.36 -0.76 -13.93
C SER A 216 5.44 0.46 -14.87
N ASP A 217 5.87 0.25 -16.13
CA ASP A 217 5.88 1.24 -17.23
C ASP A 217 4.62 1.13 -18.11
#